data_AF-A0A3D5YTL3-F1
#
_entry.id   AF-A0A3D5YTL3-F1
#
_cell.length_a   1.000
_cell.length_b   1.000
_cell.length_c   1.000
_cell.angle_alpha   90.00
_cell.angle_beta   90.00
_cell.angle_gamma   90.00
#
_symmetry.space_group_name_H-M   'P 1'
#
loop_
_entity.id
_entity.type
_entity.pdbx_description
1 polymer ?
#
loop_
_entity_poly.entity_id
_entity_poly.type
_entity_poly.pdbx_seq_one_letter_code
_entity_poly.pdbx_strand_id
1 'polypeptide(L)'
;QQGSSARVSELWKRRNLLPFLIILAAVSLNQLTGISVFVQNSIQILKDSGLSSEIVGVLGNISISLVNFAAMTATLFLVEKIGRKKILIIGTSGLLLSLLMLYAAHALLPAGELIGYITLAGIVLVVGFFAFGPGALILVISTELLPTNIRGVAISIAFTIGALVGTLFVSWFGSLSASLGYAHLFLIMAGFVGCYLLISLFIPETRGKSLENISWGKK
;
A
#
# COMPACT_ATOMS: atom_id res chain seq x y z
N GLN A 1 -14.32 -32.57 4.59
CA GLN A 1 -14.23 -31.31 5.38
C GLN A 1 -13.16 -31.31 6.50
N GLN A 2 -12.39 -32.40 6.73
CA GLN A 2 -11.34 -32.44 7.78
C GLN A 2 -10.01 -31.71 7.42
N GLY A 3 -9.80 -31.29 6.16
CA GLY A 3 -8.53 -30.69 5.72
C GLY A 3 -8.33 -29.20 6.06
N SER A 4 -9.38 -28.44 6.40
CA SER A 4 -9.25 -26.98 6.66
C SER A 4 -8.79 -26.69 8.09
N SER A 5 -9.39 -27.35 9.10
CA SER A 5 -9.05 -27.14 10.51
C SER A 5 -7.60 -27.54 10.84
N ALA A 6 -7.10 -28.62 10.21
CA ALA A 6 -5.71 -29.05 10.34
C ALA A 6 -4.71 -28.05 9.73
N ARG A 7 -5.10 -27.29 8.70
CA ARG A 7 -4.24 -26.26 8.07
C ARG A 7 -4.20 -24.97 8.88
N VAL A 8 -5.31 -24.60 9.53
CA VAL A 8 -5.35 -23.44 10.44
C VAL A 8 -4.49 -23.72 11.68
N SER A 9 -4.58 -24.91 12.28
CA SER A 9 -3.74 -25.26 13.43
C SER A 9 -2.25 -25.34 13.09
N GLU A 10 -1.90 -25.64 11.83
CA GLU A 10 -0.52 -25.60 11.33
C GLU A 10 0.10 -24.20 11.24
N LEU A 11 -0.70 -23.14 11.17
CA LEU A 11 -0.22 -21.75 11.21
C LEU A 11 0.37 -21.40 12.58
N TRP A 12 -0.22 -21.95 13.64
CA TRP A 12 0.16 -21.67 15.03
C TRP A 12 1.42 -22.41 15.50
N LYS A 13 2.00 -23.26 14.64
CA LYS A 13 3.30 -23.88 14.91
C LYS A 13 4.41 -22.82 14.82
N ARG A 14 5.31 -22.77 15.81
CA ARG A 14 6.39 -21.76 15.93
C ARG A 14 7.19 -21.53 14.64
N ARG A 15 7.41 -22.57 13.83
CA ARG A 15 8.13 -22.52 12.55
C ARG A 15 7.41 -21.68 11.48
N ASN A 16 6.09 -21.66 11.49
CA ASN A 16 5.25 -21.01 10.48
C ASN A 16 4.69 -19.66 10.94
N LEU A 17 4.66 -19.44 12.25
CA LEU A 17 4.08 -18.25 12.87
C LEU A 17 4.88 -16.99 12.51
N LEU A 18 6.21 -17.05 12.50
CA LEU A 18 7.04 -15.88 12.20
C LEU A 18 6.86 -15.38 10.76
N PRO A 19 6.96 -16.21 9.69
CA PRO A 19 6.67 -15.78 8.33
C PRO A 19 5.25 -15.26 8.14
N PHE A 20 4.26 -15.90 8.79
CA PHE A 20 2.87 -15.48 8.74
C PHE A 20 2.67 -14.09 9.36
N LEU A 21 3.23 -13.83 10.55
CA LEU A 21 3.12 -12.53 11.22
C LEU A 21 3.80 -11.40 10.44
N ILE A 22 4.94 -11.67 9.80
CA ILE A 22 5.63 -10.68 8.95
C ILE A 22 4.72 -10.29 7.77
N ILE A 23 4.09 -11.26 7.12
CA ILE A 23 3.20 -10.98 5.97
C ILE A 23 1.92 -10.29 6.42
N LEU A 24 1.34 -10.73 7.53
CA LEU A 24 0.17 -10.08 8.12
C LEU A 24 0.47 -8.60 8.40
N ALA A 25 1.59 -8.32 9.08
CA ALA A 25 2.02 -6.95 9.35
C ALA A 25 2.29 -6.16 8.06
N ALA A 26 2.96 -6.76 7.07
CA ALA A 26 3.25 -6.10 5.80
C ALA A 26 1.97 -5.77 5.01
N VAL A 27 1.00 -6.68 4.96
CA VAL A 27 -0.30 -6.46 4.28
C VAL A 27 -1.12 -5.41 5.02
N SER A 28 -1.18 -5.46 6.36
CA SER A 28 -1.89 -4.46 7.15
C SER A 28 -1.25 -3.06 7.03
N LEU A 29 0.08 -2.96 7.10
CA LEU A 29 0.79 -1.68 6.91
C LEU A 29 0.63 -1.15 5.49
N ASN A 30 0.60 -2.04 4.49
CA ASN A 30 0.32 -1.65 3.11
C ASN A 30 -1.07 -1.00 2.96
N GLN A 31 -2.07 -1.45 3.73
CA GLN A 31 -3.41 -0.85 3.73
C GLN A 31 -3.44 0.49 4.47
N LEU A 32 -2.63 0.65 5.52
CA LEU A 32 -2.46 1.90 6.27
C LEU A 32 -1.65 2.97 5.51
N THR A 33 -1.08 2.64 4.35
CA THR A 33 -0.60 3.66 3.39
C THR A 33 -1.72 4.55 2.87
N GLY A 34 -2.99 4.13 3.07
CA GLY A 34 -4.20 4.85 2.74
C GLY A 34 -4.56 4.85 1.26
N ILE A 35 -4.03 3.91 0.49
CA ILE A 35 -4.46 3.72 -0.91
C ILE A 35 -5.99 3.60 -1.03
N SER A 36 -6.63 2.87 -0.10
CA SER A 36 -8.08 2.71 -0.10
C SER A 36 -8.81 4.03 0.08
N VAL A 37 -8.26 4.94 0.89
CA VAL A 37 -8.78 6.31 1.09
C VAL A 37 -8.62 7.12 -0.19
N PHE A 38 -7.43 7.11 -0.81
CA PHE A 38 -7.21 7.89 -2.03
C PHE A 38 -8.10 7.43 -3.18
N VAL A 39 -8.34 6.12 -3.33
CA VAL A 39 -9.19 5.61 -4.40
C VAL A 39 -10.67 5.88 -4.14
N GLN A 40 -11.13 5.82 -2.89
CA GLN A 40 -12.55 5.95 -2.55
C GLN A 40 -12.99 7.39 -2.24
N ASN A 41 -12.08 8.23 -1.74
CA ASN A 41 -12.38 9.59 -1.29
C ASN A 41 -11.61 10.68 -2.06
N SER A 42 -10.94 10.36 -3.18
CA SER A 42 -10.21 11.35 -4.00
C SER A 42 -11.05 12.59 -4.32
N ILE A 43 -12.26 12.41 -4.83
CA ILE A 43 -13.16 13.52 -5.21
C ILE A 43 -13.49 14.40 -4.01
N GLN A 44 -13.73 13.79 -2.84
CA GLN A 44 -14.01 14.54 -1.61
C GLN A 44 -12.79 15.33 -1.15
N ILE A 45 -11.61 14.71 -1.13
CA ILE A 45 -10.35 15.37 -0.75
C ILE A 45 -10.08 16.56 -1.68
N LEU A 46 -10.34 16.41 -2.99
CA LEU A 46 -10.16 17.48 -3.98
C LEU A 46 -11.15 18.63 -3.77
N LYS A 47 -12.42 18.31 -3.51
CA LYS A 47 -13.44 19.32 -3.21
C LYS A 47 -13.08 20.11 -1.96
N ASP A 48 -12.68 19.43 -0.89
CA ASP A 48 -12.29 20.07 0.37
C ASP A 48 -10.98 20.87 0.24
N SER A 49 -10.13 20.52 -0.72
CA SER A 49 -8.89 21.24 -1.05
C SER A 49 -9.12 22.44 -1.98
N GLY A 50 -10.37 22.81 -2.28
CA GLY A 50 -10.71 24.01 -3.06
C GLY A 50 -11.00 23.77 -4.54
N LEU A 51 -10.95 22.52 -5.04
CA LEU A 51 -11.41 22.19 -6.40
C LEU A 51 -12.90 21.83 -6.35
N SER A 52 -13.74 22.86 -6.25
CA SER A 52 -15.21 22.71 -6.18
C SER A 52 -15.86 22.35 -7.52
N SER A 53 -15.14 22.48 -8.65
CA SER A 53 -15.65 22.10 -9.96
C SER A 53 -15.79 20.57 -10.08
N GLU A 54 -17.04 20.12 -10.21
CA GLU A 54 -17.37 18.70 -10.36
C GLU A 54 -16.67 18.07 -11.57
N ILE A 55 -16.57 18.82 -12.67
CA ILE A 55 -15.87 18.38 -13.89
C ILE A 55 -14.38 18.14 -13.61
N VAL A 56 -13.72 19.02 -12.85
CA VAL A 56 -12.30 18.87 -12.50
C VAL A 56 -12.10 17.68 -11.56
N GLY A 57 -13.01 17.46 -10.60
CA GLY A 57 -12.98 16.30 -9.73
C GLY A 57 -13.13 14.97 -10.48
N VAL A 58 -14.06 14.91 -11.44
CA VAL A 58 -14.27 13.71 -12.28
C VAL A 58 -13.06 13.46 -13.19
N LEU A 59 -12.56 14.48 -13.90
CA LEU A 59 -11.38 14.37 -14.75
C LEU A 59 -10.13 13.98 -13.95
N GLY A 60 -10.01 14.52 -12.73
CA GLY A 60 -8.98 14.13 -11.77
C GLY A 60 -9.03 12.65 -11.41
N ASN A 61 -10.22 12.12 -11.10
CA ASN A 61 -10.38 10.70 -10.74
C ASN A 61 -10.12 9.75 -11.92
N ILE A 62 -10.52 10.16 -13.13
CA ILE A 62 -10.17 9.43 -14.38
C ILE A 62 -8.65 9.40 -14.55
N SER A 63 -7.97 10.53 -14.33
CA SER A 63 -6.51 10.63 -14.44
C SER A 63 -5.81 9.73 -13.42
N ILE A 64 -6.29 9.69 -12.18
CA ILE A 64 -5.79 8.79 -11.12
C ILE A 64 -5.90 7.32 -11.58
N SER A 65 -7.05 6.93 -12.12
CA SER A 65 -7.31 5.56 -12.56
C SER A 65 -6.45 5.17 -13.76
N LEU A 66 -6.24 6.09 -14.70
CA LEU A 66 -5.37 5.89 -15.86
C LEU A 66 -3.91 5.72 -15.44
N VAL A 67 -3.42 6.57 -14.52
CA VAL A 67 -2.05 6.47 -13.99
C VAL A 67 -1.86 5.18 -13.20
N ASN A 68 -2.85 4.78 -12.39
CA ASN A 68 -2.83 3.49 -11.70
C ASN A 68 -2.66 2.32 -12.69
N PHE A 69 -3.46 2.31 -13.76
CA PHE A 69 -3.40 1.28 -14.78
C PHE A 69 -2.04 1.28 -15.49
N ALA A 70 -1.56 2.45 -15.94
CA ALA A 70 -0.28 2.57 -16.63
C ALA A 70 0.91 2.15 -15.74
N ALA A 71 0.92 2.55 -14.47
CA ALA A 71 1.95 2.18 -13.51
C ALA A 71 1.94 0.68 -13.20
N MET A 72 0.76 0.08 -13.06
CA MET A 72 0.61 -1.38 -12.89
C MET A 72 1.17 -2.12 -14.12
N THR A 73 0.82 -1.69 -15.33
CA THR A 73 1.35 -2.27 -16.58
C THR A 73 2.88 -2.13 -16.66
N ALA A 74 3.42 -0.96 -16.35
CA ALA A 74 4.86 -0.74 -16.32
C ALA A 74 5.56 -1.68 -15.32
N THR A 75 4.95 -1.93 -14.17
CA THR A 75 5.47 -2.84 -13.14
C THR A 75 5.60 -4.26 -13.66
N LEU A 76 4.58 -4.75 -14.38
CA LEU A 76 4.60 -6.10 -14.96
C LEU A 76 5.80 -6.30 -15.90
N PHE A 77 6.14 -5.30 -16.72
CA PHE A 77 7.29 -5.40 -17.63
C PHE A 77 8.64 -5.17 -16.94
N LEU A 78 8.67 -4.32 -15.90
CA LEU A 78 9.92 -3.94 -15.24
C LEU A 78 10.32 -4.90 -14.12
N VAL A 79 9.38 -5.61 -13.50
CA VAL A 79 9.66 -6.53 -12.39
C VAL A 79 10.59 -7.67 -12.78
N GLU A 80 10.50 -8.13 -14.03
CA GLU A 80 11.39 -9.15 -14.56
C GLU A 80 12.79 -8.62 -14.84
N LYS A 81 12.94 -7.32 -15.14
CA LYS A 81 14.22 -6.68 -15.50
C LYS A 81 14.96 -6.13 -14.29
N ILE A 82 14.27 -5.42 -13.40
CA ILE A 82 14.86 -4.71 -12.25
C ILE A 82 14.93 -5.62 -11.01
N GLY A 83 13.94 -6.48 -10.80
CA GLY A 83 13.78 -7.29 -9.59
C GLY A 83 12.74 -6.74 -8.62
N ARG A 84 12.19 -7.62 -7.78
CA ARG A 84 10.98 -7.35 -6.99
C ARG A 84 11.31 -6.40 -5.84
N LYS A 85 12.38 -6.67 -5.10
CA LYS A 85 12.77 -5.86 -3.95
C LYS A 85 13.06 -4.41 -4.34
N LYS A 86 13.80 -4.22 -5.44
CA LYS A 86 14.17 -2.88 -5.94
C LYS A 86 12.94 -2.08 -6.34
N ILE A 87 12.02 -2.66 -7.10
CA ILE A 87 10.77 -1.98 -7.48
C ILE A 87 9.93 -1.65 -6.25
N LEU A 88 9.83 -2.58 -5.28
CA LEU A 88 9.13 -2.32 -4.03
C LEU A 88 9.74 -1.11 -3.31
N ILE A 89 11.05 -1.07 -3.10
CA ILE A 89 11.73 0.05 -2.42
C ILE A 89 11.52 1.37 -3.17
N ILE A 90 11.67 1.36 -4.51
CA ILE A 90 11.49 2.57 -5.34
C ILE A 90 10.04 3.08 -5.23
N GLY A 91 9.04 2.21 -5.41
CA GLY A 91 7.64 2.57 -5.31
C GLY A 91 7.27 3.07 -3.90
N THR A 92 7.74 2.39 -2.87
CA THR A 92 7.47 2.78 -1.48
C THR A 92 8.14 4.12 -1.12
N SER A 93 9.35 4.37 -1.63
CA SER A 93 10.07 5.63 -1.42
C SER A 93 9.39 6.79 -2.15
N GLY A 94 8.96 6.58 -3.40
CA GLY A 94 8.19 7.58 -4.16
C GLY A 94 6.85 7.90 -3.50
N LEU A 95 6.17 6.88 -2.96
CA LEU A 95 4.96 7.03 -2.16
C LEU A 95 5.19 7.89 -0.91
N LEU A 96 6.27 7.61 -0.16
CA LEU A 96 6.64 8.39 1.03
C LEU A 96 6.89 9.86 0.69
N LEU A 97 7.69 10.12 -0.35
CA LEU A 97 8.01 11.48 -0.79
C LEU A 97 6.75 12.23 -1.25
N SER A 98 5.83 11.55 -1.93
CA SER A 98 4.57 12.14 -2.38
C SER A 98 3.66 12.52 -1.21
N LEU A 99 3.60 11.69 -0.15
CA LEU A 99 2.85 12.02 1.07
C LEU A 99 3.49 13.16 1.86
N LEU A 100 4.83 13.21 1.94
CA LEU A 100 5.54 14.31 2.59
C LEU A 100 5.36 15.63 1.81
N MET A 101 5.32 15.57 0.48
CA MET A 101 4.96 16.71 -0.36
C MET A 101 3.54 17.20 -0.08
N LEU A 102 2.56 16.29 -0.01
CA LEU A 102 1.18 16.63 0.33
C LEU A 102 1.06 17.23 1.74
N TYR A 103 1.77 16.67 2.72
CA TYR A 103 1.86 17.23 4.07
C TYR A 103 2.41 18.67 4.03
N ALA A 104 3.57 18.89 3.39
CA ALA A 104 4.19 20.21 3.29
C ALA A 104 3.27 21.22 2.58
N ALA A 105 2.59 20.81 1.51
CA ALA A 105 1.65 21.66 0.79
C ALA A 105 0.47 22.07 1.70
N HIS A 106 -0.14 21.14 2.42
CA HIS A 106 -1.25 21.42 3.34
C HIS A 106 -0.86 22.09 4.65
N ALA A 107 0.42 22.03 5.04
CA ALA A 107 0.93 22.69 6.23
C ALA A 107 1.38 24.15 5.96
N LEU A 108 1.89 24.43 4.76
CA LEU A 108 2.54 25.72 4.44
C LEU A 108 1.69 26.64 3.55
N LEU A 109 0.80 26.09 2.73
CA LEU A 109 0.01 26.88 1.79
C LEU A 109 -1.37 27.22 2.38
N PRO A 110 -1.86 28.46 2.17
CA PRO A 110 -3.22 28.81 2.53
C PRO A 110 -4.23 28.08 1.61
N ALA A 111 -5.47 27.96 2.10
CA ALA A 111 -6.56 27.40 1.31
C ALA A 111 -6.80 28.24 0.04
N GLY A 112 -6.91 27.57 -1.11
CA GLY A 112 -7.15 28.19 -2.41
C GLY A 112 -7.02 27.20 -3.57
N GLU A 113 -7.35 27.58 -4.80
CA GLU A 113 -7.35 26.63 -5.93
C GLU A 113 -5.98 25.98 -6.18
N LEU A 114 -4.89 26.69 -5.89
CA LEU A 114 -3.51 26.18 -6.01
C LEU A 114 -3.28 24.92 -5.17
N ILE A 115 -3.78 24.88 -3.92
CA ILE A 115 -3.61 23.71 -3.06
C ILE A 115 -4.40 22.52 -3.59
N GLY A 116 -5.54 22.77 -4.23
CA GLY A 116 -6.36 21.76 -4.87
C GLY A 116 -5.64 21.10 -6.05
N TYR A 117 -5.00 21.87 -6.94
CA TYR A 117 -4.20 21.32 -8.03
C TYR A 117 -2.97 20.55 -7.54
N ILE A 118 -2.30 21.04 -6.50
CA ILE A 118 -1.18 20.33 -5.87
C ILE A 118 -1.65 19.02 -5.25
N THR A 119 -2.83 19.03 -4.62
CA THR A 119 -3.44 17.84 -4.04
C THR A 119 -3.77 16.81 -5.11
N LEU A 120 -4.33 17.25 -6.24
CA LEU A 120 -4.56 16.36 -7.38
C LEU A 120 -3.27 15.71 -7.89
N ALA A 121 -2.24 16.51 -8.13
CA ALA A 121 -0.94 16.00 -8.57
C ALA A 121 -0.35 15.02 -7.53
N GLY A 122 -0.44 15.34 -6.25
CA GLY A 122 0.03 14.48 -5.16
C GLY A 122 -0.72 13.16 -5.07
N ILE A 123 -2.06 13.15 -5.19
CA ILE A 123 -2.86 11.92 -5.22
C ILE A 123 -2.48 11.05 -6.41
N VAL A 124 -2.30 11.65 -7.60
CA VAL A 124 -1.87 10.93 -8.80
C VAL A 124 -0.50 10.28 -8.59
N LEU A 125 0.46 10.99 -7.98
CA LEU A 125 1.78 10.44 -7.67
C LEU A 125 1.69 9.32 -6.62
N VAL A 126 0.94 9.53 -5.54
CA VAL A 126 0.71 8.52 -4.50
C VAL A 126 0.15 7.23 -5.10
N VAL A 127 -0.91 7.32 -5.90
CA VAL A 127 -1.53 6.15 -6.53
C VAL A 127 -0.60 5.52 -7.57
N GLY A 128 0.09 6.32 -8.37
CA GLY A 128 1.06 5.85 -9.36
C GLY A 128 2.22 5.07 -8.72
N PHE A 129 2.86 5.62 -7.69
CA PHE A 129 3.95 4.95 -6.98
C PHE A 129 3.49 3.72 -6.20
N PHE A 130 2.28 3.76 -5.63
CA PHE A 130 1.67 2.60 -4.99
C PHE A 130 1.46 1.47 -6.01
N ALA A 131 0.85 1.77 -7.15
CA ALA A 131 0.64 0.82 -8.23
C ALA A 131 1.97 0.27 -8.79
N PHE A 132 3.00 1.13 -8.84
CA PHE A 132 4.32 0.76 -9.33
C PHE A 132 5.05 -0.24 -8.42
N GLY A 133 4.85 -0.16 -7.10
CA GLY A 133 5.59 -0.99 -6.15
C GLY A 133 4.68 -1.85 -5.27
N PRO A 134 4.25 -1.31 -4.11
CA PRO A 134 3.55 -2.11 -3.09
C PRO A 134 2.28 -2.80 -3.61
N GLY A 135 1.49 -2.13 -4.44
CA GLY A 135 0.22 -2.66 -4.97
C GLY A 135 0.37 -3.92 -5.79
N ALA A 136 1.38 -3.98 -6.67
CA ALA A 136 1.63 -5.15 -7.52
C ALA A 136 2.39 -6.26 -6.78
N LEU A 137 3.31 -5.90 -5.88
CA LEU A 137 4.33 -6.81 -5.39
C LEU A 137 3.99 -7.47 -4.05
N ILE A 138 3.15 -6.87 -3.22
CA ILE A 138 2.85 -7.41 -1.88
C ILE A 138 2.26 -8.82 -1.94
N LEU A 139 1.35 -9.08 -2.90
CA LEU A 139 0.74 -10.39 -3.08
C LEU A 139 1.76 -11.40 -3.57
N VAL A 140 2.57 -11.05 -4.58
CA VAL A 140 3.59 -11.93 -5.16
C VAL A 140 4.60 -12.33 -4.10
N ILE A 141 5.17 -11.37 -3.38
CA ILE A 141 6.14 -11.61 -2.30
C ILE A 141 5.52 -12.46 -1.19
N SER A 142 4.24 -12.23 -0.84
CA SER A 142 3.54 -13.06 0.14
C SER A 142 3.45 -14.52 -0.30
N THR A 143 3.20 -14.78 -1.59
CA THR A 143 3.18 -16.15 -2.13
C THR A 143 4.55 -16.80 -2.15
N GLU A 144 5.63 -16.03 -2.33
CA GLU A 144 7.00 -16.55 -2.41
C GLU A 144 7.59 -16.84 -1.03
N LEU A 145 7.24 -16.03 -0.02
CA LEU A 145 7.75 -16.18 1.36
C LEU A 145 7.03 -17.28 2.16
N LEU A 146 5.81 -17.66 1.79
CA LEU A 146 5.03 -18.63 2.55
C LEU A 146 5.31 -20.08 2.13
N PRO A 147 5.49 -20.99 3.11
CA PRO A 147 5.54 -22.43 2.88
C PRO A 147 4.28 -22.92 2.15
N THR A 148 4.46 -23.82 1.18
CA THR A 148 3.38 -24.31 0.30
C THR A 148 2.21 -24.95 1.07
N ASN A 149 2.47 -25.58 2.22
CA ASN A 149 1.44 -26.24 3.04
C ASN A 149 0.45 -25.26 3.69
N ILE A 150 0.87 -24.03 4.01
CA ILE A 150 0.03 -23.02 4.67
C ILE A 150 -0.31 -21.81 3.80
N ARG A 151 0.35 -21.64 2.65
CA ARG A 151 0.29 -20.46 1.79
C ARG A 151 -1.13 -19.97 1.53
N GLY A 152 -2.04 -20.85 1.10
CA GLY A 152 -3.41 -20.46 0.77
C GLY A 152 -4.16 -19.86 1.95
N VAL A 153 -4.10 -20.51 3.12
CA VAL A 153 -4.81 -20.08 4.34
C VAL A 153 -4.16 -18.82 4.94
N ALA A 154 -2.83 -18.75 4.94
CA ALA A 154 -2.09 -17.59 5.42
C ALA A 154 -2.41 -16.33 4.61
N ILE A 155 -2.39 -16.43 3.27
CA ILE A 155 -2.73 -15.30 2.38
C ILE A 155 -4.17 -14.86 2.59
N SER A 156 -5.13 -15.80 2.64
CA SER A 156 -6.54 -15.44 2.80
C SER A 156 -6.78 -14.68 4.11
N ILE A 157 -6.19 -15.14 5.22
CA ILE A 157 -6.32 -14.48 6.52
C ILE A 157 -5.64 -13.10 6.48
N ALA A 158 -4.40 -13.02 5.98
CA ALA A 158 -3.65 -11.76 5.92
C ALA A 158 -4.35 -10.69 5.08
N PHE A 159 -4.85 -11.05 3.89
CA PHE A 159 -5.57 -10.12 3.04
C PHE A 159 -6.95 -9.76 3.58
N THR A 160 -7.64 -10.69 4.26
CA THR A 160 -8.92 -10.37 4.92
C THR A 160 -8.71 -9.37 6.05
N ILE A 161 -7.73 -9.59 6.93
CA ILE A 161 -7.40 -8.66 8.01
C ILE A 161 -6.92 -7.32 7.45
N GLY A 162 -6.07 -7.34 6.42
CA GLY A 162 -5.64 -6.13 5.73
C GLY A 162 -6.82 -5.35 5.16
N ALA A 163 -7.73 -6.01 4.46
CA ALA A 163 -8.94 -5.39 3.94
C ALA A 163 -9.80 -4.77 5.06
N LEU A 164 -9.98 -5.47 6.19
CA LEU A 164 -10.67 -4.93 7.37
C LEU A 164 -9.97 -3.67 7.90
N VAL A 165 -8.65 -3.68 8.02
CA VAL A 165 -7.86 -2.49 8.43
C VAL A 165 -8.07 -1.34 7.46
N GLY A 166 -8.00 -1.59 6.16
CA GLY A 166 -8.23 -0.58 5.12
C GLY A 166 -9.64 0.01 5.17
N THR A 167 -10.65 -0.84 5.30
CA THR A 167 -12.06 -0.41 5.41
C THR A 167 -12.30 0.42 6.67
N LEU A 168 -11.75 0.01 7.82
CA LEU A 168 -11.85 0.79 9.06
C LEU A 168 -11.18 2.16 8.90
N PHE A 169 -10.02 2.20 8.25
CA PHE A 169 -9.32 3.45 7.98
C PHE A 169 -10.14 4.39 7.08
N VAL A 170 -10.74 3.88 6.01
CA VAL A 170 -11.66 4.65 5.15
C VAL A 170 -12.88 5.15 5.93
N SER A 171 -13.51 4.29 6.73
CA SER A 171 -14.68 4.66 7.54
C SER A 171 -14.39 5.78 8.54
N TRP A 172 -13.20 5.77 9.16
CA TRP A 172 -12.79 6.81 10.11
C TRP A 172 -12.17 8.04 9.45
N PHE A 173 -11.78 7.95 8.17
CA PHE A 173 -11.06 9.01 7.48
C PHE A 173 -11.80 10.36 7.54
N GLY A 174 -13.11 10.37 7.31
CA GLY A 174 -13.90 11.62 7.36
C GLY A 174 -13.92 12.28 8.75
N SER A 175 -14.01 11.51 9.83
CA SER A 175 -13.97 12.05 11.19
C SER A 175 -12.55 12.51 11.57
N LEU A 176 -11.53 11.79 11.11
CA LEU A 176 -10.14 12.14 11.32
C LEU A 176 -9.76 13.41 10.54
N SER A 177 -10.26 13.59 9.31
CA SER A 177 -9.94 14.77 8.51
C SER A 177 -10.61 16.02 9.06
N ALA A 178 -11.82 15.90 9.60
CA ALA A 178 -12.52 17.00 10.25
C ALA A 178 -11.84 17.47 11.55
N SER A 179 -11.21 16.56 12.30
CA SER A 179 -10.61 16.86 13.60
C SER A 179 -9.13 17.24 13.53
N LEU A 180 -8.34 16.54 12.72
CA LEU A 180 -6.89 16.71 12.63
C LEU A 180 -6.46 17.56 11.41
N GLY A 181 -7.34 17.69 10.42
CA GLY A 181 -7.02 18.30 9.13
C GLY A 181 -6.19 17.38 8.22
N TYR A 182 -6.19 17.70 6.93
CA TYR A 182 -5.52 16.89 5.90
C TYR A 182 -4.00 16.82 6.06
N ALA A 183 -3.35 17.91 6.50
CA ALA A 183 -1.90 17.93 6.72
C ALA A 183 -1.45 16.82 7.68
N HIS A 184 -2.01 16.78 8.89
CA HIS A 184 -1.63 15.78 9.90
C HIS A 184 -1.95 14.35 9.45
N LEU A 185 -3.04 14.15 8.69
CA LEU A 185 -3.35 12.83 8.14
C LEU A 185 -2.30 12.35 7.15
N PHE A 186 -1.90 13.20 6.21
CA PHE A 186 -0.83 12.85 5.27
C PHE A 186 0.48 12.56 5.98
N LEU A 187 0.78 13.26 7.09
CA LEU A 187 1.96 12.97 7.92
C LEU A 187 1.86 11.60 8.63
N ILE A 188 0.70 11.28 9.23
CA ILE A 188 0.47 9.97 9.87
C ILE A 188 0.61 8.84 8.85
N MET A 189 0.03 9.03 7.66
CA MET A 189 0.14 8.09 6.55
C MET A 189 1.59 7.94 6.07
N ALA A 190 2.33 9.05 5.97
CA ALA A 190 3.77 9.01 5.67
C ALA A 190 4.55 8.22 6.73
N GLY A 191 4.17 8.33 8.02
CA GLY A 191 4.73 7.50 9.10
C GLY A 191 4.51 6.01 8.87
N PHE A 192 3.28 5.58 8.54
CA PHE A 192 3.00 4.19 8.20
C PHE A 192 3.76 3.70 6.97
N VAL A 193 3.87 4.53 5.93
CA VAL A 193 4.68 4.23 4.74
C VAL A 193 6.16 4.12 5.09
N GLY A 194 6.68 4.96 6.00
CA GLY A 194 8.05 4.86 6.50
C GLY A 194 8.31 3.54 7.22
N CYS A 195 7.40 3.12 8.11
CA CYS A 195 7.48 1.80 8.75
C CYS A 195 7.42 0.67 7.72
N TYR A 196 6.55 0.78 6.72
CA TYR A 196 6.44 -0.21 5.65
C TYR A 196 7.70 -0.25 4.77
N LEU A 197 8.33 0.90 4.48
CA LEU A 197 9.61 1.00 3.79
C LEU A 197 10.73 0.32 4.59
N LEU A 198 10.78 0.51 5.91
CA LEU A 198 11.75 -0.20 6.75
C LEU A 198 11.57 -1.71 6.65
N ILE A 199 10.33 -2.22 6.72
CA ILE A 199 10.06 -3.65 6.55
C ILE A 199 10.45 -4.13 5.16
N SER A 200 10.17 -3.35 4.11
CA SER A 200 10.49 -3.73 2.73
C SER A 200 12.00 -3.83 2.47
N LEU A 201 12.83 -3.10 3.23
CA LEU A 201 14.28 -3.27 3.21
C LEU A 201 14.74 -4.63 3.76
N PHE A 202 14.01 -5.20 4.73
CA PHE A 202 14.31 -6.53 5.30
C PHE A 202 13.79 -7.69 4.44
N ILE A 203 12.90 -7.43 3.48
CA ILE A 203 12.42 -8.48 2.56
C ILE A 203 13.61 -8.94 1.68
N PRO A 204 13.90 -10.26 1.63
CA PRO A 204 14.95 -10.79 0.77
C PRO A 204 14.55 -10.69 -0.71
N GLU A 205 15.51 -10.52 -1.62
CA GLU A 205 15.23 -10.57 -3.06
C GLU A 205 14.87 -12.01 -3.46
N THR A 206 13.70 -12.15 -4.08
CA THR A 206 13.10 -13.43 -4.48
C THR A 206 13.37 -13.78 -5.94
N ARG A 207 13.88 -12.83 -6.75
CA ARG A 207 14.21 -13.06 -8.16
C ARG A 207 15.24 -14.18 -8.34
N GLY A 208 14.89 -15.20 -9.12
CA GLY A 208 15.82 -16.20 -9.65
C GLY A 208 16.30 -17.25 -8.65
N LYS A 209 15.66 -17.36 -7.48
CA LYS A 209 15.95 -18.42 -6.50
C LYS A 209 14.86 -19.49 -6.57
N SER A 210 15.26 -20.77 -6.61
CA SER A 210 14.32 -21.88 -6.47
C SER A 210 13.66 -21.81 -5.08
N LEU A 211 12.37 -22.15 -5.00
CA LEU A 211 11.56 -22.15 -3.77
C LEU A 211 12.19 -22.96 -2.63
N GLU A 212 13.12 -23.87 -2.92
CA GLU A 212 13.82 -24.71 -1.94
C GLU A 212 14.88 -23.94 -1.10
N ASN A 213 15.44 -22.84 -1.63
CA ASN A 213 16.50 -22.08 -0.94
C ASN A 213 16.00 -20.86 -0.15
N ILE A 214 14.68 -20.60 -0.12
CA ILE A 214 14.06 -19.49 0.65
C ILE A 214 13.36 -20.04 1.92
N SER A 215 13.75 -21.22 2.40
CA SER A 215 13.32 -21.68 3.72
C SER A 215 14.05 -20.90 4.81
N TRP A 216 13.29 -20.17 5.63
CA TRP A 216 13.78 -19.57 6.87
C TRP A 216 14.25 -20.69 7.81
N GLY A 217 15.52 -21.08 7.73
CA GLY A 217 16.09 -22.10 8.62
C GLY A 217 17.18 -23.01 8.04
N LYS A 218 18.20 -22.46 7.37
CA LYS A 218 19.51 -23.14 7.28
C LYS A 218 20.59 -22.27 7.90
N LYS A 219 20.69 -22.34 9.23
CA LYS A 219 21.98 -22.38 9.92
C LYS A 219 22.02 -23.69 10.67
#